data_AF-A0AAN7AFT7-F1
#
_entry.id   AF-A0AAN7AFT7-F1
#
_cell.length_a   1.000
_cell.length_b   1.000
_cell.length_c   1.000
_cell.angle_alpha   90.00
_cell.angle_beta   90.00
_cell.angle_gamma   90.00
#
_symmetry.space_group_name_H-M   'P 1'
#
loop_
_entity.id
_entity.type
_entity.pdbx_description
1 polymer ?
#
loop_
_entity_poly.entity_id
_entity_poly.type
_entity_poly.pdbx_seq_one_letter_code
_entity_poly.pdbx_strand_id
1 'polypeptide(L)' 'MPSNELKDKNGEPIHEGDHVFARSRGGRHEGEVEKVVTAEEEGVKHPPKVLFTDQHGHHVQHNPEALQHGEYKPGK' A
#
# COMPACT_ATOMS: atom_id res chain seq x y z
N MET A 1 16.75 -18.27 -3.66
CA MET A 1 15.30 -18.24 -3.40
C MET A 1 14.82 -16.85 -3.79
N PRO A 2 13.93 -16.65 -4.77
CA PRO A 2 13.34 -15.34 -4.96
C PRO A 2 12.41 -15.12 -3.77
N SER A 3 12.84 -14.31 -2.81
CA SER A 3 11.94 -13.74 -1.82
C SER A 3 10.93 -12.91 -2.61
N ASN A 4 9.69 -13.39 -2.67
CA ASN A 4 8.60 -12.82 -3.46
C ASN A 4 8.08 -11.55 -2.77
N GLU A 5 9.01 -10.64 -2.47
CA GLU A 5 8.84 -9.44 -1.68
C GLU A 5 7.92 -8.50 -2.43
N LEU A 6 6.85 -8.10 -1.74
CA LEU A 6 5.92 -7.13 -2.23
C LEU A 6 6.63 -5.79 -2.35
N LYS A 7 6.62 -5.16 -3.53
CA LYS A 7 7.31 -3.89 -3.74
C LYS A 7 6.34 -2.78 -4.09
N ASP A 8 6.63 -1.59 -3.58
CA ASP A 8 5.97 -0.36 -3.97
C ASP A 8 6.34 0.05 -5.41
N LYS A 9 5.80 1.17 -5.87
CA LYS A 9 6.07 1.66 -7.22
C LYS A 9 7.52 2.12 -7.47
N ASN A 10 8.30 2.37 -6.41
CA ASN A 10 9.71 2.73 -6.48
C ASN A 10 10.62 1.49 -6.39
N GLY A 11 10.06 0.30 -6.14
CA GLY A 11 10.80 -0.95 -5.95
C GLY A 11 11.21 -1.21 -4.50
N GLU A 12 10.71 -0.44 -3.55
CA GLU A 12 10.95 -0.59 -2.11
C GLU A 12 10.02 -1.67 -1.54
N PRO A 13 10.53 -2.61 -0.73
CA PRO A 13 9.68 -3.68 -0.18
C PRO A 13 8.68 -3.11 0.84
N ILE A 14 7.42 -3.54 0.78
CA ILE A 14 6.34 -3.14 1.69
C ILE A 14 6.08 -4.24 2.72
N HIS A 15 6.06 -3.84 3.99
CA HIS A 15 5.77 -4.69 5.13
C HIS A 15 4.64 -4.11 6.00
N GLU A 16 4.07 -4.96 6.86
CA GLU A 16 3.12 -4.52 7.89
C GLU A 16 3.80 -3.51 8.84
N GLY A 17 3.09 -2.42 9.14
CA GLY A 17 3.60 -1.28 9.90
C GLY A 17 4.29 -0.20 9.07
N ASP A 18 4.56 -0.43 7.78
CA ASP A 18 5.11 0.62 6.92
C ASP A 18 4.07 1.70 6.67
N HIS A 19 4.47 2.98 6.68
CA HIS A 19 3.60 4.05 6.20
C HIS A 19 3.62 4.08 4.68
N VAL A 20 2.44 4.02 4.05
CA VAL A 20 2.30 4.07 2.59
C VAL A 20 1.32 5.14 2.17
N PHE A 21 1.47 5.63 0.95
CA PHE A 21 0.49 6.52 0.35
C PHE A 21 0.22 6.24 -1.13
N ALA A 22 -1.03 6.46 -1.54
CA ALA A 22 -1.46 6.57 -2.92
C ALA A 22 -1.83 8.03 -3.23
N ARG A 23 -1.33 8.57 -4.34
CA ARG A 23 -1.73 9.89 -4.83
C ARG A 23 -2.90 9.78 -5.78
N SER A 24 -3.93 10.60 -5.55
CA SER A 24 -5.08 10.74 -6.44
C SER A 24 -5.22 12.20 -6.90
N ARG A 25 -5.91 12.44 -8.02
CA ARG A 25 -6.16 13.81 -8.50
C ARG A 25 -7.07 14.52 -7.49
N GLY A 26 -6.50 15.44 -6.71
CA GLY A 26 -7.22 16.20 -5.68
C GLY A 26 -7.11 15.67 -4.26
N GLY A 27 -6.29 14.64 -4.01
CA GLY A 27 -6.14 14.10 -2.66
C GLY A 27 -5.08 13.01 -2.57
N ARG A 28 -5.08 12.30 -1.45
CA ARG A 28 -4.24 11.13 -1.20
C ARG A 28 -4.97 10.16 -0.28
N HIS A 29 -4.56 8.91 -0.29
CA HIS A 29 -4.84 7.96 0.76
C HIS A 29 -3.51 7.59 1.37
N GLU A 30 -3.30 7.90 2.64
CA GLU A 30 -2.09 7.54 3.36
C GLU A 30 -2.44 6.88 4.68
N GLY A 31 -1.64 5.91 5.10
CA GLY A 31 -1.82 5.19 6.34
C GLY A 31 -0.77 4.12 6.55
N GLU A 32 -0.80 3.51 7.72
CA GLU A 32 0.07 2.40 8.08
C GLU A 32 -0.49 1.10 7.50
N VAL A 33 0.39 0.28 6.91
CA VAL A 33 0.03 -1.02 6.38
C VAL A 33 -0.41 -1.94 7.52
N GLU A 34 -1.68 -2.32 7.49
CA GLU A 34 -2.25 -3.28 8.44
C GLU A 34 -1.96 -4.70 8.01
N LYS A 35 -2.03 -4.97 6.71
CA LYS A 35 -1.85 -6.31 6.16
C LYS A 35 -1.41 -6.31 4.71
N VAL A 36 -0.58 -7.29 4.36
CA VAL A 36 -0.21 -7.59 2.97
C VAL A 36 -0.81 -8.93 2.55
N VAL A 37 -1.68 -8.91 1.54
CA VAL A 37 -2.33 -10.09 0.98
C VAL A 37 -1.64 -10.47 -0.32
N THR A 38 -0.92 -11.59 -0.32
CA THR A 38 -0.19 -12.11 -1.48
C THR A 38 -0.89 -13.27 -2.20
N ALA A 39 -1.88 -13.89 -1.57
CA ALA A 39 -2.65 -15.02 -2.11
C ALA A 39 -4.16 -14.72 -2.13
N GLU A 40 -4.92 -15.46 -2.96
CA GLU A 40 -6.36 -15.25 -3.14
C GLU A 40 -7.22 -15.66 -1.92
N GLU A 41 -6.62 -16.22 -0.86
CA GLU A 41 -7.34 -16.79 0.28
C GLU A 41 -8.11 -15.79 1.15
N GLU A 42 -7.86 -14.49 1.03
CA GLU A 42 -8.50 -13.45 1.88
C GLU A 42 -9.70 -12.73 1.25
N GLY A 43 -10.27 -13.28 0.17
CA GLY A 43 -11.45 -12.69 -0.47
C GLY A 43 -11.17 -11.35 -1.16
N VAL A 44 -9.89 -11.04 -1.39
CA VAL A 44 -9.45 -9.84 -2.10
C VAL A 44 -9.36 -10.14 -3.59
N LYS A 45 -9.94 -9.26 -4.42
CA LYS A 45 -9.87 -9.38 -5.87
C LYS A 45 -8.49 -8.95 -6.38
N HIS A 46 -7.84 -9.83 -7.15
CA HIS A 46 -6.54 -9.60 -7.79
C HIS A 46 -5.40 -9.30 -6.80
N PRO A 47 -4.94 -10.31 -6.04
CA PRO A 47 -3.69 -10.17 -5.28
C PRO A 47 -2.49 -9.93 -6.23
N PRO A 48 -1.43 -9.27 -5.76
CA PRO A 48 -1.25 -8.83 -4.38
C PRO A 48 -1.92 -7.50 -4.05
N LYS A 49 -2.32 -7.36 -2.78
CA LYS A 49 -2.99 -6.17 -2.26
C LYS A 49 -2.48 -5.78 -0.88
N VAL A 50 -2.46 -4.48 -0.63
CA VAL A 50 -2.07 -3.87 0.64
C VAL A 50 -3.32 -3.26 1.27
N LEU A 51 -3.55 -3.62 2.52
CA LEU A 51 -4.67 -3.15 3.33
C LEU A 51 -4.14 -2.14 4.35
N PHE A 52 -4.79 -0.98 4.41
CA PHE A 52 -4.48 0.07 5.39
C PHE A 52 -5.71 0.93 5.64
N THR A 53 -5.75 1.60 6.79
CA THR A 53 -6.74 2.64 7.07
C THR A 53 -6.18 3.99 6.66
N ASP A 54 -6.90 4.74 5.81
CA ASP A 54 -6.46 6.05 5.36
C ASP A 54 -6.65 7.15 6.42
N GLN A 55 -6.14 8.35 6.15
CA GLN A 55 -6.23 9.49 7.05
C GLN A 55 -7.68 9.99 7.33
N HIS A 56 -8.68 9.48 6.61
CA HIS A 56 -10.10 9.77 6.84
C HIS A 56 -10.81 8.65 7.61
N GLY A 57 -10.10 7.58 7.98
CA GLY A 57 -10.68 6.40 8.65
C GLY A 57 -11.32 5.40 7.69
N HIS A 58 -11.02 5.46 6.38
CA HIS A 58 -11.52 4.49 5.42
C HIS A 58 -10.56 3.30 5.28
N HIS A 59 -11.09 2.08 5.29
CA HIS A 59 -10.33 0.89 4.93
C HIS A 59 -10.07 0.84 3.42
N VAL A 60 -8.80 0.91 3.04
CA VAL A 60 -8.33 0.95 1.65
C VAL A 60 -7.66 -0.37 1.29
N GLN A 61 -7.98 -0.89 0.10
CA GLN A 61 -7.33 -2.06 -0.50
C GLN A 61 -6.67 -1.64 -1.82
N HIS A 62 -5.35 -1.48 -1.82
CA HIS A 62 -4.64 -0.95 -2.98
C HIS A 62 -3.63 -1.94 -3.56
N ASN A 63 -3.34 -1.82 -4.86
CA ASN A 63 -2.22 -2.52 -5.46
C ASN A 63 -0.91 -1.89 -4.96
N PRO A 64 0.08 -2.69 -4.58
CA PRO A 64 1.36 -2.20 -4.07
C PRO A 64 2.13 -1.37 -5.11
N GLU A 65 2.06 -1.74 -6.39
CA GLU A 65 2.69 -1.00 -7.50
C GLU A 65 2.12 0.42 -7.72
N ALA A 66 1.05 0.78 -7.02
CA ALA A 66 0.48 2.12 -7.07
C ALA A 66 0.68 2.90 -5.75
N LEU A 67 1.26 2.25 -4.74
CA LEU A 67 1.64 2.86 -3.48
C LEU A 67 3.09 3.36 -3.54
N GLN A 68 3.40 4.29 -2.65
CA GLN A 68 4.75 4.68 -2.30
C GLN A 68 4.95 4.50 -0.81
N HIS A 69 6.12 4.00 -0.44
CA HIS A 69 6.57 4.00 0.94
C HIS A 69 6.88 5.43 1.44
N GLY A 70 6.62 5.66 2.73
CA GLY A 70 6.91 6.90 3.46
C GLY A 70 5.73 7.86 3.56
N GLU A 71 5.99 9.04 4.11
CA GLU A 71 5.00 10.12 4.22
C GLU A 71 4.89 10.91 2.91
N TYR A 72 3.67 11.32 2.56
CA TYR A 72 3.49 12.22 1.42
C TYR A 72 4.07 13.60 1.72
N LYS A 73 5.17 13.94 1.03
CA LYS A 73 5.74 15.29 1.04
C LYS A 73 5.23 16.05 -0.19
N PRO A 74 4.24 16.96 -0.06
CA PRO A 74 3.93 17.88 -1.14
C PRO A 74 5.21 18.68 -1.44
N GLY A 75 5.53 18.82 -2.73
CA GLY A 75 6.80 19.36 -3.20
C GLY A 75 7.23 20.61 -2.43
N LYS A 76 8.51 20.61 -2.07
CA LYS A 76 9.29 21.80 -1.75
C LYS A 76 9.26 22.78 -2.93
#